data_AF-A0A3B9IQS9-F1
#
_entry.id   AF-A0A3B9IQS9-F1
#
_cell.length_a   1.000
_cell.length_b   1.000
_cell.length_c   1.000
_cell.angle_alpha   90.00
_cell.angle_beta   90.00
_cell.angle_gamma   90.00
#
_symmetry.space_group_name_H-M   'P 1'
#
loop_
_entity.id
_entity.type
_entity.pdbx_description
1 polymer ?
#
loop_
_entity_poly.entity_id
_entity_poly.type
_entity_poly.pdbx_seq_one_letter_code
_entity_poly.pdbx_strand_id
1 'polypeptide(L)'
;MSATAARPPLVTAVIAGLLLIVSAAIRLLPEAGMAPGGLSPAAAPAATLVVMTLGLWATGLLPESVTALGFFTIAMLTGLAPPEVIFSGLTSSAFWLIFSGLVIGVAVRHNGLGAWIAGHLARRVGTSYRGALLGALAFGLVMAFLMPSAMGRIVLILPILAALGEHLGHQPGDRRHAGMMLAGVIGTFLPSFTILPANVPNNIMVGILEAAGAPVPSFSTYLVTNFPVLGLLKTLVL
;
A
#
# COMPACT_ATOMS: atom_id res chain seq x y z
N MET A 1 17.61 19.43 -27.42
CA MET A 1 18.34 18.87 -26.27
C MET A 1 18.08 17.39 -26.23
N SER A 2 19.06 16.57 -26.63
CA SER A 2 18.91 15.11 -26.64
C SER A 2 18.87 14.59 -25.22
N ALA A 3 17.79 13.90 -24.85
CA ALA A 3 17.74 13.08 -23.66
C ALA A 3 18.76 11.95 -23.82
N THR A 4 19.96 12.15 -23.27
CA THR A 4 20.89 11.06 -23.01
C THR A 4 20.18 10.10 -22.07
N ALA A 5 19.76 8.94 -22.57
CA ALA A 5 19.20 7.87 -21.76
C ALA A 5 20.24 7.52 -20.68
N ALA A 6 20.00 8.00 -19.46
CA ALA A 6 20.81 7.65 -18.32
C ALA A 6 20.81 6.13 -18.24
N ARG A 7 21.99 5.51 -18.33
CA ARG A 7 22.12 4.06 -18.22
C ARG A 7 21.45 3.64 -16.91
N PRO A 8 20.61 2.60 -16.90
CA PRO A 8 20.06 2.11 -15.64
C PRO A 8 21.25 1.80 -14.72
N PRO A 9 21.19 2.20 -13.44
CA PRO A 9 22.29 1.94 -12.52
C PRO A 9 22.61 0.44 -12.54
N LEU A 10 23.89 0.08 -12.42
CA LEU A 10 24.39 -1.31 -12.56
C LEU A 10 23.49 -2.33 -11.82
N VAL A 11 23.01 -1.95 -10.64
CA VAL A 11 22.07 -2.72 -9.82
C VAL A 11 20.78 -3.06 -10.57
N THR A 12 20.14 -2.11 -11.25
CA THR A 12 18.93 -2.33 -12.02
C THR A 12 19.17 -3.27 -13.21
N ALA A 13 20.32 -3.15 -13.89
CA ALA A 13 20.68 -4.06 -14.98
C ALA A 13 20.91 -5.50 -14.47
N VAL A 14 21.57 -5.65 -13.31
CA VAL A 14 21.75 -6.96 -12.65
C VAL A 14 20.40 -7.55 -12.25
N ILE A 15 19.51 -6.78 -11.63
CA ILE A 15 18.19 -7.27 -11.22
C ILE A 15 17.36 -7.65 -12.45
N ALA A 16 17.40 -6.86 -13.54
CA ALA A 16 16.72 -7.20 -14.79
C ALA A 16 17.26 -8.50 -15.40
N GLY A 17 18.59 -8.68 -15.43
CA GLY A 17 19.22 -9.90 -15.90
C GLY A 17 18.82 -11.13 -15.06
N LEU A 18 18.85 -11.01 -13.73
CA LEU A 18 18.39 -12.06 -12.83
C LEU A 18 16.91 -12.38 -13.03
N LEU A 19 16.07 -11.36 -13.20
CA LEU A 19 14.64 -11.53 -13.44
C LEU A 19 14.37 -12.33 -14.72
N LEU A 20 15.11 -12.03 -15.80
CA LEU A 20 15.01 -12.78 -17.05
C LEU A 20 15.48 -14.22 -16.89
N ILE A 21 16.57 -14.46 -16.17
CA ILE A 21 17.09 -15.82 -15.90
C ILE A 21 16.08 -16.63 -15.10
N VAL A 22 15.53 -16.06 -14.02
CA VAL A 22 14.52 -16.72 -13.18
C VAL A 22 13.26 -17.01 -13.99
N SER A 23 12.83 -16.06 -14.81
CA SER A 23 11.62 -16.20 -15.64
C SER A 23 11.79 -17.27 -16.73
N ALA A 24 12.97 -17.36 -17.33
CA ALA A 24 13.33 -18.43 -18.26
C ALA A 24 13.40 -19.79 -17.55
N ALA A 25 13.97 -19.85 -16.35
CA ALA A 25 14.01 -21.08 -15.55
C ALA A 25 12.60 -21.58 -15.20
N ILE A 26 11.70 -20.68 -14.77
CA ILE A 26 10.29 -21.03 -14.48
C ILE A 26 9.58 -21.55 -15.73
N ARG A 27 9.89 -21.00 -16.90
CA ARG A 27 9.27 -21.42 -18.16
C ARG A 27 9.77 -22.77 -18.65
N LEU A 28 11.08 -23.02 -18.56
CA LEU A 28 11.76 -24.11 -19.25
C LEU A 28 12.02 -25.35 -18.38
N LEU A 29 12.29 -25.17 -17.08
CA LEU A 29 12.60 -26.30 -16.20
C LEU A 29 11.44 -27.30 -16.02
N PRO A 30 10.16 -26.87 -15.96
CA PRO A 30 9.05 -27.81 -15.89
C PRO A 30 8.90 -28.68 -17.14
N GLU A 31 9.17 -28.13 -18.32
CA GLU A 31 9.13 -28.89 -19.58
C GLU A 31 10.26 -29.94 -19.65
N ALA A 32 11.39 -29.69 -18.98
CA ALA A 32 12.50 -30.62 -18.84
C ALA A 32 12.32 -31.64 -17.70
N GLY A 33 11.19 -31.66 -16.99
CA GLY A 33 10.95 -32.53 -15.84
C GLY A 33 11.73 -32.15 -14.58
N MET A 34 12.33 -30.96 -14.55
CA MET A 34 13.17 -30.45 -13.45
C MET A 34 12.48 -29.32 -12.66
N ALA A 35 11.14 -29.33 -12.60
CA ALA A 35 10.36 -28.28 -11.94
C ALA A 35 10.69 -28.16 -10.44
N PRO A 36 11.21 -27.01 -9.96
CA PRO A 36 11.31 -26.74 -8.54
C PRO A 36 9.91 -26.72 -7.93
N GLY A 37 9.68 -27.49 -6.85
CA GLY A 37 8.42 -27.45 -6.10
C GLY A 37 7.20 -28.05 -6.82
N GLY A 38 7.39 -28.86 -7.88
CA GLY A 38 6.28 -29.55 -8.55
C GLY A 38 5.40 -28.68 -9.44
N LEU A 39 5.92 -27.52 -9.88
CA LEU A 39 5.22 -26.65 -10.84
C LEU A 39 4.89 -27.42 -12.12
N SER A 40 3.60 -27.48 -12.48
CA SER A 40 3.19 -28.17 -13.72
C SER A 40 3.63 -27.37 -14.95
N PRO A 41 3.93 -28.04 -16.08
CA PRO A 41 4.22 -27.36 -17.35
C PRO A 41 3.07 -26.44 -17.80
N ALA A 42 1.83 -26.77 -17.45
CA ALA A 42 0.65 -25.96 -17.75
C ALA A 42 0.60 -24.64 -16.94
N ALA A 43 1.10 -24.63 -15.70
CA ALA A 43 1.14 -23.44 -14.86
C ALA A 43 2.37 -22.55 -15.12
N ALA A 44 3.41 -23.08 -15.76
CA ALA A 44 4.67 -22.39 -16.00
C ALA A 44 4.52 -21.03 -16.71
N PRO A 45 3.70 -20.88 -17.78
CA PRO A 45 3.55 -19.58 -18.46
C PRO A 45 2.93 -18.51 -17.56
N ALA A 46 1.91 -18.87 -16.77
CA ALA A 46 1.26 -17.96 -15.83
C ALA A 46 2.22 -17.55 -14.71
N ALA A 47 2.96 -18.51 -14.14
CA ALA A 47 3.97 -18.23 -13.12
C ALA A 47 5.09 -17.31 -13.64
N THR A 48 5.56 -17.54 -14.87
CA THR A 48 6.55 -16.66 -15.53
C THR A 48 6.03 -15.23 -15.63
N LEU A 49 4.79 -15.03 -16.10
CA LEU A 49 4.20 -13.70 -16.22
C LEU A 49 4.05 -13.01 -14.86
N VAL A 50 3.63 -13.75 -13.83
CA VAL A 50 3.52 -13.24 -12.45
C VAL A 50 4.90 -12.79 -11.93
N VAL A 51 5.92 -13.63 -12.03
CA VAL A 51 7.27 -13.31 -11.54
C VAL A 51 7.87 -12.12 -12.29
N MET A 52 7.71 -12.06 -13.61
CA MET A 52 8.10 -10.90 -14.41
C MET A 52 7.43 -9.61 -13.92
N THR A 53 6.12 -9.67 -13.68
CA THR A 53 5.34 -8.51 -13.21
C THR A 53 5.80 -8.04 -11.82
N LEU A 54 6.00 -8.97 -10.89
CA LEU A 54 6.54 -8.68 -9.56
C LEU A 54 7.95 -8.08 -9.62
N GLY A 55 8.81 -8.58 -10.50
CA GLY A 55 10.15 -8.04 -10.70
C GLY A 55 10.13 -6.63 -11.30
N LEU A 56 9.22 -6.34 -12.22
CA LEU A 56 9.04 -5.00 -12.78
C LEU A 56 8.56 -4.00 -11.71
N TRP A 57 7.64 -4.41 -10.83
CA TRP A 57 7.24 -3.56 -9.70
C TRP A 57 8.37 -3.37 -8.69
N ALA A 58 9.09 -4.43 -8.33
CA ALA A 58 10.19 -4.36 -7.37
C ALA A 58 11.34 -3.45 -7.85
N THR A 59 11.57 -3.40 -9.17
CA THR A 59 12.64 -2.59 -9.78
C THR A 59 12.19 -1.18 -10.16
N GLY A 60 10.89 -0.94 -10.33
CA GLY A 60 10.38 0.32 -10.87
C GLY A 60 10.84 0.60 -12.31
N LEU A 61 11.22 -0.44 -13.07
CA LEU A 61 11.70 -0.33 -14.46
C LEU A 61 10.65 0.29 -15.40
N LEU A 62 9.38 0.03 -15.12
CA LEU A 62 8.23 0.60 -15.81
C LEU A 62 7.27 1.22 -14.78
N PRO A 63 6.48 2.24 -15.17
CA PRO A 63 5.44 2.79 -14.31
C PRO A 63 4.48 1.69 -13.84
N GLU A 64 4.02 1.75 -12.59
CA GLU A 64 3.18 0.71 -11.97
C GLU A 64 1.92 0.39 -12.79
N SER A 65 1.27 1.43 -13.33
CA SER A 65 0.08 1.29 -14.17
C SER A 65 0.39 0.60 -15.50
N VAL A 66 1.54 0.90 -16.11
CA VAL A 66 1.99 0.27 -17.36
C VAL A 66 2.30 -1.21 -17.11
N THR A 67 2.97 -1.53 -16.00
CA THR A 67 3.24 -2.92 -15.60
C THR A 67 1.94 -3.70 -15.38
N ALA A 68 0.96 -3.12 -14.68
CA ALA A 68 -0.34 -3.76 -14.44
C ALA A 68 -1.14 -3.98 -15.73
N LEU A 69 -1.25 -2.96 -16.60
CA LEU A 69 -1.91 -3.09 -17.89
C LEU A 69 -1.18 -4.06 -18.82
N GLY A 70 0.15 -4.08 -18.77
CA GLY A 70 1.00 -5.03 -19.48
C GLY A 70 0.71 -6.47 -19.07
N PHE A 71 0.57 -6.74 -17.77
CA PHE A 71 0.17 -8.06 -17.26
C PHE A 71 -1.15 -8.53 -17.89
N PHE A 72 -2.22 -7.72 -17.80
CA PHE A 72 -3.52 -8.08 -18.37
C PHE A 72 -3.46 -8.26 -19.90
N THR A 73 -2.75 -7.37 -20.58
CA THR A 73 -2.61 -7.42 -22.04
C THR A 73 -1.89 -8.69 -22.48
N ILE A 74 -0.75 -9.02 -21.86
CA ILE A 74 0.01 -10.21 -22.19
C ILE A 74 -0.80 -11.47 -21.86
N ALA A 75 -1.44 -11.52 -20.68
CA ALA A 75 -2.27 -12.66 -20.29
C ALA A 75 -3.40 -12.95 -21.29
N MET A 76 -4.07 -11.90 -21.79
CA MET A 76 -5.12 -12.01 -22.79
C MET A 76 -4.58 -12.43 -24.16
N LEU A 77 -3.51 -11.79 -24.65
CA LEU A 77 -2.94 -12.09 -25.97
C LEU A 77 -2.34 -13.50 -26.06
N THR A 78 -1.80 -14.00 -24.95
CA THR A 78 -1.22 -15.34 -24.88
C THR A 78 -2.23 -16.42 -24.50
N GLY A 79 -3.48 -16.04 -24.20
CA GLY A 79 -4.55 -16.99 -23.87
C GLY A 79 -4.27 -17.82 -22.63
N LEU A 80 -3.60 -17.25 -21.62
CA LEU A 80 -3.19 -18.00 -20.42
C LEU A 80 -4.36 -18.58 -19.63
N ALA A 81 -5.49 -17.89 -19.65
CA ALA A 81 -6.73 -18.30 -19.02
C ALA A 81 -7.92 -17.58 -19.69
N PRO A 82 -9.16 -18.04 -19.48
CA PRO A 82 -10.35 -17.32 -19.92
C PRO A 82 -10.41 -15.89 -19.32
N PRO A 83 -11.04 -14.91 -20.01
CA PRO A 83 -11.16 -13.54 -19.52
C PRO A 83 -11.76 -13.44 -18.12
N GLU A 84 -12.73 -14.30 -17.81
CA GLU A 84 -13.42 -14.35 -16.53
C GLU A 84 -12.45 -14.69 -15.38
N VAL A 85 -11.44 -15.51 -15.66
CA VAL A 85 -10.39 -15.88 -14.70
C VAL A 85 -9.38 -14.74 -14.57
N ILE A 86 -8.91 -14.19 -15.69
CA ILE A 86 -7.90 -13.11 -15.73
C ILE A 86 -8.43 -11.87 -14.99
N PHE A 87 -9.69 -11.50 -15.19
CA PHE A 87 -10.31 -10.30 -14.62
C PHE A 87 -11.12 -10.57 -13.35
N SER A 88 -11.14 -11.81 -12.84
CA SER A 88 -11.89 -12.20 -11.63
C SER A 88 -11.64 -11.26 -10.44
N GLY A 89 -10.39 -10.81 -10.25
CA GLY A 89 -10.02 -9.88 -9.19
C GLY A 89 -10.76 -8.54 -9.23
N LEU A 90 -11.18 -8.06 -10.40
CA LEU A 90 -11.98 -6.83 -10.55
C LEU A 90 -13.43 -6.99 -10.07
N THR A 91 -13.90 -8.24 -9.94
CA THR A 91 -15.24 -8.56 -9.42
C THR A 91 -15.23 -8.90 -7.93
N SER A 92 -14.04 -9.01 -7.31
CA SER A 92 -13.89 -9.34 -5.89
C SER A 92 -14.49 -8.29 -4.96
N SER A 93 -14.92 -8.69 -3.76
CA SER A 93 -15.38 -7.71 -2.77
C SER A 93 -14.24 -6.80 -2.33
N ALA A 94 -13.02 -7.32 -2.29
CA ALA A 94 -11.80 -6.56 -2.01
C ALA A 94 -11.64 -5.35 -2.94
N PHE A 95 -11.83 -5.55 -4.26
CA PHE A 95 -11.76 -4.47 -5.24
C PHE A 95 -12.81 -3.39 -4.96
N TRP A 96 -14.06 -3.79 -4.75
CA TRP A 96 -15.15 -2.86 -4.47
C TRP A 96 -15.01 -2.14 -3.14
N LEU A 97 -14.43 -2.80 -2.14
CA LEU A 97 -14.12 -2.21 -0.85
C LEU A 97 -13.01 -1.15 -0.96
N ILE A 98 -11.96 -1.41 -1.76
CA ILE A 98 -10.94 -0.40 -2.12
C ILE A 98 -11.60 0.77 -2.84
N PHE A 99 -12.38 0.51 -3.89
CA PHE A 99 -12.98 1.53 -4.74
C PHE A 99 -13.88 2.47 -3.94
N SER A 100 -14.79 1.90 -3.14
CA SER A 100 -15.70 2.66 -2.29
C SER A 100 -14.93 3.51 -1.27
N GLY A 101 -13.89 2.92 -0.67
CA GLY A 101 -13.00 3.63 0.22
C GLY A 101 -12.29 4.81 -0.46
N LEU A 102 -11.76 4.63 -1.66
CA LEU A 102 -11.10 5.69 -2.42
C LEU A 102 -12.04 6.85 -2.72
N VAL A 103 -13.30 6.58 -3.09
CA VAL A 103 -14.33 7.62 -3.30
C VAL A 103 -14.54 8.44 -2.03
N ILE A 104 -14.68 7.79 -0.86
CA ILE A 104 -14.79 8.48 0.43
C ILE A 104 -13.53 9.31 0.70
N GLY A 105 -12.34 8.75 0.49
CA GLY A 105 -11.08 9.45 0.68
C GLY A 105 -10.95 10.70 -0.22
N VAL A 106 -11.41 10.63 -1.46
CA VAL A 106 -11.48 11.78 -2.37
C VAL A 106 -12.46 12.82 -1.85
N ALA A 107 -13.64 12.43 -1.37
CA ALA A 107 -14.64 13.35 -0.82
C ALA A 107 -14.12 14.08 0.43
N VAL A 108 -13.42 13.38 1.34
CA VAL A 108 -12.79 13.97 2.53
C VAL A 108 -11.73 14.99 2.14
N ARG A 109 -10.93 14.69 1.10
CA ARG A 109 -9.91 15.61 0.58
C ARG A 109 -10.54 16.82 -0.11
N HIS A 110 -11.54 16.61 -0.96
CA HIS A 110 -12.15 17.67 -1.76
C HIS A 110 -12.88 18.71 -0.90
N ASN A 111 -13.58 18.26 0.14
CA ASN A 111 -14.32 19.15 1.05
C ASN A 111 -13.45 19.77 2.15
N GLY A 112 -12.13 19.51 2.16
CA GLY A 112 -11.21 20.05 3.15
C GLY A 112 -11.39 19.49 4.57
N LEU A 113 -12.20 18.44 4.77
CA LEU A 113 -12.49 17.86 6.08
C LEU A 113 -11.22 17.39 6.78
N GLY A 114 -10.28 16.77 6.04
CA GLY A 114 -9.00 16.35 6.60
C GLY A 114 -8.17 17.51 7.14
N ALA A 115 -8.08 18.61 6.38
CA ALA A 115 -7.39 19.82 6.81
C ALA A 115 -8.10 20.50 7.98
N TRP A 116 -9.44 20.51 7.98
CA TRP A 116 -10.23 21.04 9.08
C TRP A 116 -10.00 20.26 10.39
N ILE A 117 -10.01 18.92 10.36
CA ILE A 117 -9.74 18.08 11.53
C ILE A 117 -8.31 18.30 12.02
N ALA A 118 -7.33 18.29 11.11
CA ALA A 118 -5.93 18.47 11.47
C ALA A 118 -5.67 19.85 12.11
N GLY A 119 -6.22 20.93 11.55
CA GLY A 119 -6.11 22.28 12.13
C GLY A 119 -6.87 22.43 13.45
N HIS A 120 -8.02 21.76 13.61
CA HIS A 120 -8.74 21.76 14.89
C HIS A 120 -7.94 21.02 15.97
N LEU A 121 -7.33 19.88 15.63
CA LEU A 121 -6.52 19.12 16.56
C LEU A 121 -5.25 19.87 16.95
N ALA A 122 -4.56 20.50 15.98
CA ALA A 122 -3.39 21.33 16.24
C ALA A 122 -3.69 22.46 17.25
N ARG A 123 -4.86 23.10 17.16
CA ARG A 123 -5.27 24.14 18.14
C ARG A 123 -5.52 23.60 19.55
N ARG A 124 -6.04 22.37 19.69
CA ARG A 124 -6.33 21.77 21.01
C ARG A 124 -5.10 21.21 21.71
N VAL A 125 -4.12 20.80 20.92
CA VAL A 125 -2.88 20.18 21.36
C VAL A 125 -1.93 21.16 22.08
N GLY A 126 -2.12 22.46 21.85
CA GLY A 126 -1.34 23.53 22.50
C GLY A 126 0.10 23.60 22.01
N THR A 127 0.98 24.21 22.82
CA THR A 127 2.38 24.52 22.48
C THR A 127 3.39 23.52 23.06
N SER A 128 3.00 22.25 23.24
CA SER A 128 3.89 21.24 23.84
C SER A 128 4.27 20.16 22.84
N TYR A 129 5.52 19.70 22.92
CA TYR A 129 6.03 18.59 22.12
C TYR A 129 5.20 17.31 22.29
N ARG A 130 4.89 16.93 23.55
CA ARG A 130 4.08 15.76 23.85
C ARG A 130 2.68 15.86 23.26
N GLY A 131 2.07 17.04 23.35
CA GLY A 131 0.80 17.31 22.69
C GLY A 131 0.91 17.05 21.18
N ALA A 132 1.94 17.56 20.52
CA ALA A 132 2.12 17.39 19.08
C ALA A 132 2.19 15.91 18.67
N LEU A 133 2.87 15.08 19.47
CA LEU A 133 2.91 13.63 19.26
C LEU A 133 1.52 12.99 19.42
N LEU A 134 0.84 13.26 20.54
CA LEU A 134 -0.50 12.72 20.80
C LEU A 134 -1.52 13.18 19.75
N GLY A 135 -1.39 14.42 19.29
CA GLY A 135 -2.20 14.97 18.20
C GLY A 135 -1.94 14.23 16.89
N ALA A 136 -0.68 13.97 16.54
CA ALA A 136 -0.34 13.21 15.34
C ALA A 136 -0.94 11.79 15.38
N LEU A 137 -0.82 11.10 16.52
CA LEU A 137 -1.38 9.77 16.74
C LEU A 137 -2.91 9.76 16.67
N ALA A 138 -3.56 10.70 17.36
CA ALA A 138 -5.01 10.85 17.36
C ALA A 138 -5.55 11.20 15.96
N PHE A 139 -4.87 12.08 15.22
CA PHE A 139 -5.20 12.38 13.83
C PHE A 139 -5.14 11.12 12.98
N GLY A 140 -4.03 10.37 13.06
CA GLY A 140 -3.83 9.16 12.28
C GLY A 140 -4.91 8.11 12.55
N LEU A 141 -5.26 7.89 13.82
CA LEU A 141 -6.31 6.97 14.24
C LEU A 141 -7.69 7.38 13.72
N VAL A 142 -8.09 8.64 13.91
CA VAL A 142 -9.39 9.15 13.45
C VAL A 142 -9.45 9.09 11.93
N MET A 143 -8.43 9.59 11.24
CA MET A 143 -8.39 9.59 9.78
C MET A 143 -8.33 8.19 9.19
N ALA A 144 -7.83 7.18 9.93
CA ALA A 144 -7.81 5.82 9.44
C ALA A 144 -9.22 5.26 9.18
N PHE A 145 -10.24 5.74 9.90
CA PHE A 145 -11.64 5.39 9.63
C PHE A 145 -12.26 6.14 8.45
N LEU A 146 -11.77 7.35 8.16
CA LEU A 146 -12.38 8.24 7.17
C LEU A 146 -11.72 8.15 5.79
N MET A 147 -10.41 8.02 5.75
CA MET A 147 -9.62 8.14 4.52
C MET A 147 -8.75 6.89 4.36
N PRO A 148 -9.04 5.97 3.44
CA PRO A 148 -8.34 4.68 3.33
C PRO A 148 -6.97 4.74 2.65
N SER A 149 -6.45 5.94 2.41
CA SER A 149 -5.12 6.14 1.85
C SER A 149 -4.16 6.59 2.96
N ALA A 150 -3.25 5.69 3.37
CA ALA A 150 -2.19 6.04 4.32
C ALA A 150 -1.33 7.19 3.81
N MET A 151 -0.90 7.14 2.54
CA MET A 151 -0.14 8.22 1.91
C MET A 151 -0.93 9.54 1.88
N GLY A 152 -2.23 9.49 1.56
CA GLY A 152 -3.07 10.69 1.58
C GLY A 152 -3.14 11.34 2.97
N ARG A 153 -3.30 10.53 4.03
CA ARG A 153 -3.28 11.00 5.42
C ARG A 153 -1.91 11.58 5.83
N ILE A 154 -0.80 10.97 5.38
CA ILE A 154 0.57 11.47 5.61
C ILE A 154 0.77 12.85 4.96
N VAL A 155 0.39 12.99 3.69
CA VAL A 155 0.50 14.27 2.95
C VAL A 155 -0.29 15.39 3.63
N LEU A 156 -1.41 15.08 4.28
CA LEU A 156 -2.21 16.06 5.03
C LEU A 156 -1.54 16.51 6.33
N ILE A 157 -0.97 15.59 7.12
CA ILE A 157 -0.51 15.88 8.48
C ILE A 157 0.93 16.39 8.56
N LEU A 158 1.82 15.95 7.66
CA LEU A 158 3.24 16.33 7.73
C LEU A 158 3.46 17.85 7.62
N PRO A 159 2.83 18.59 6.69
CA PRO A 159 3.01 20.04 6.61
C PRO A 159 2.54 20.76 7.89
N ILE A 160 1.48 20.26 8.52
CA ILE A 160 0.91 20.83 9.75
C ILE A 160 1.86 20.58 10.92
N LEU A 161 2.40 19.36 11.03
CA LEU A 161 3.39 19.05 12.04
C LEU A 161 4.70 19.81 11.80
N ALA A 162 5.08 20.08 10.56
CA ALA A 162 6.28 20.84 10.24
C ALA A 162 6.13 22.30 10.71
N ALA A 163 5.01 22.94 10.36
CA ALA A 163 4.67 24.28 10.82
C ALA A 163 4.55 24.37 12.36
N LEU A 164 3.96 23.35 12.99
CA LEU A 164 3.91 23.27 14.46
C LEU A 164 5.30 23.10 15.06
N GLY A 165 6.16 22.28 14.45
CA GLY A 165 7.55 22.10 14.87
C GLY A 165 8.32 23.41 14.85
N GLU A 166 8.21 24.18 13.77
CA GLU A 166 8.83 25.51 13.64
C GLU A 166 8.32 26.48 14.72
N HIS A 167 7.01 26.50 14.96
CA HIS A 167 6.41 27.32 16.02
C HIS A 167 6.92 26.95 17.42
N LEU A 168 7.26 25.67 17.64
CA LEU A 168 7.85 25.15 18.87
C LEU A 168 9.37 25.31 18.95
N GLY A 169 10.01 25.88 17.92
CA GLY A 169 11.47 26.04 17.85
C GLY A 169 12.22 24.78 17.40
N HIS A 170 11.54 23.80 16.81
CA HIS A 170 12.10 22.55 16.30
C HIS A 170 12.21 22.57 14.76
N GLN A 171 13.40 22.89 14.27
CA GLN A 171 13.71 22.95 12.83
C GLN A 171 14.05 21.57 12.23
N PRO A 172 13.93 21.42 10.90
CA PRO A 172 14.43 20.24 10.19
C PRO A 172 15.89 19.93 10.56
N GLY A 173 16.16 18.69 10.97
CA GLY A 173 17.46 18.25 11.48
C GLY A 173 17.51 18.04 13.00
N ASP A 174 16.57 18.60 13.77
CA ASP A 174 16.40 18.30 15.20
C ASP A 174 15.73 16.92 15.37
N ARG A 175 16.15 16.18 16.40
CA ARG A 175 15.53 14.92 16.85
C ARG A 175 14.05 15.11 17.19
N ARG A 176 13.67 16.25 17.77
CA ARG A 176 12.26 16.53 18.09
C ARG A 176 11.43 16.73 16.83
N HIS A 177 11.93 17.49 15.86
CA HIS A 177 11.26 17.63 14.56
C HIS A 177 11.08 16.26 13.88
N ALA A 178 12.13 15.45 13.84
CA ALA A 178 12.07 14.09 13.29
C ALA A 178 11.07 13.20 14.03
N GLY A 179 11.02 13.28 15.38
CA GLY A 179 10.06 12.55 16.20
C GLY A 179 8.61 12.93 15.91
N MET A 180 8.32 14.21 15.69
CA MET A 180 6.99 14.67 15.28
C MET A 180 6.59 14.13 13.90
N MET A 181 7.49 14.22 12.91
CA MET A 181 7.24 13.66 11.58
C MET A 181 6.98 12.15 11.65
N LEU A 182 7.82 11.44 12.42
CA LEU A 182 7.71 10.01 12.59
C LEU A 182 6.39 9.62 13.29
N ALA A 183 5.95 10.36 14.30
CA ALA A 183 4.66 10.14 14.95
C ALA A 183 3.49 10.34 13.97
N GLY A 184 3.57 11.34 13.08
CA GLY A 184 2.58 11.54 12.00
C GLY A 184 2.52 10.36 11.04
N VAL A 185 3.68 9.86 10.60
CA VAL A 185 3.78 8.70 9.69
C VAL A 185 3.28 7.43 10.37
N ILE A 186 3.85 7.09 11.53
CA ILE A 186 3.55 5.86 12.27
C ILE A 186 2.09 5.85 12.74
N GLY A 187 1.61 6.96 13.32
CA GLY A 187 0.23 7.10 13.78
C GLY A 187 -0.80 6.98 12.67
N THR A 188 -0.42 7.34 11.45
CA THR A 188 -1.28 7.21 10.26
C THR A 188 -1.23 5.80 9.66
N PHE A 189 -0.09 5.13 9.75
CA PHE A 189 0.17 3.88 9.07
C PHE A 189 -0.21 2.66 9.91
N LEU A 190 0.26 2.57 11.15
CA LEU A 190 0.11 1.37 11.98
C LEU A 190 -1.35 1.04 12.36
N PRO A 191 -2.17 1.96 12.91
CA PRO A 191 -3.52 1.60 13.31
C PRO A 191 -4.41 1.24 12.11
N SER A 192 -4.05 1.69 10.90
CA SER A 192 -4.82 1.40 9.69
C SER A 192 -4.86 -0.09 9.33
N PHE A 193 -3.90 -0.89 9.78
CA PHE A 193 -3.94 -2.34 9.62
C PHE A 193 -5.09 -3.02 10.37
N THR A 194 -5.72 -2.33 11.31
CA THR A 194 -6.83 -2.90 12.08
C THR A 194 -8.21 -2.52 11.54
N ILE A 195 -8.25 -1.68 10.51
CA ILE A 195 -9.47 -1.19 9.89
C ILE A 195 -9.46 -1.71 8.45
N LEU A 196 -10.39 -2.61 8.14
CA LEU A 196 -10.36 -3.42 6.92
C LEU A 196 -10.11 -2.59 5.63
N PRO A 197 -10.87 -1.52 5.30
CA PRO A 197 -10.64 -0.75 4.08
C PRO A 197 -9.43 0.18 4.14
N ALA A 198 -8.81 0.38 5.30
CA ALA A 198 -7.92 1.52 5.54
C ALA A 198 -6.49 1.35 5.00
N ASN A 199 -6.18 0.20 4.39
CA ASN A 199 -4.92 -0.07 3.70
C ASN A 199 -5.09 -1.11 2.58
N VAL A 200 -4.11 -1.17 1.68
CA VAL A 200 -4.11 -2.12 0.55
C VAL A 200 -3.93 -3.59 0.99
N PRO A 201 -3.02 -3.93 1.92
CA PRO A 201 -2.80 -5.32 2.32
C PRO A 201 -4.04 -6.04 2.88
N ASN A 202 -4.88 -5.36 3.66
CA ASN A 202 -6.11 -5.94 4.20
C ASN A 202 -7.10 -6.33 3.09
N ASN A 203 -7.17 -5.50 2.05
CA ASN A 203 -8.04 -5.75 0.91
C ASN A 203 -7.51 -6.91 0.07
N ILE A 204 -6.19 -6.98 -0.14
CA ILE A 204 -5.56 -8.15 -0.80
C ILE A 204 -5.85 -9.43 -0.01
N MET A 205 -5.72 -9.40 1.32
CA MET A 205 -6.06 -10.54 2.18
C MET A 205 -7.51 -10.99 1.99
N VAL A 206 -8.48 -10.06 1.96
CA VAL A 206 -9.89 -10.37 1.67
C VAL A 206 -10.03 -11.07 0.32
N GLY A 207 -9.39 -10.54 -0.74
CA GLY A 207 -9.44 -11.14 -2.07
C GLY A 207 -8.83 -12.54 -2.13
N ILE A 208 -7.74 -12.79 -1.39
CA ILE A 208 -7.12 -14.12 -1.28
C ILE A 208 -8.06 -15.10 -0.57
N LEU A 209 -8.71 -14.69 0.52
CA LEU A 209 -9.66 -15.54 1.24
C LEU A 209 -10.86 -15.91 0.35
N GLU A 210 -11.40 -14.95 -0.40
CA GLU A 210 -12.47 -15.22 -1.38
C GLU A 210 -12.04 -16.22 -2.44
N ALA A 211 -10.88 -16.00 -3.06
CA ALA A 211 -10.34 -16.89 -4.08
C ALA A 211 -10.08 -18.31 -3.56
N ALA A 212 -9.71 -18.44 -2.28
CA ALA A 212 -9.50 -19.72 -1.63
C ALA A 212 -10.81 -20.41 -1.16
N GLY A 213 -11.97 -19.77 -1.33
CA GLY A 213 -13.24 -20.25 -0.77
C GLY A 213 -13.27 -20.24 0.76
N ALA A 214 -12.36 -19.49 1.39
CA ALA A 214 -12.25 -19.37 2.83
C ALA A 214 -13.25 -18.32 3.36
N PRO A 215 -13.68 -18.41 4.63
CA PRO A 215 -14.56 -17.42 5.23
C PRO A 215 -13.94 -16.02 5.23
N VAL A 216 -14.61 -15.06 4.59
CA VAL A 216 -14.21 -13.66 4.61
C VAL A 216 -14.74 -12.98 5.86
N PRO A 217 -13.89 -12.29 6.66
CA PRO A 217 -14.37 -11.59 7.83
C PRO A 217 -15.20 -10.37 7.42
N SER A 218 -16.35 -10.19 8.09
CA SER A 218 -17.10 -8.93 7.98
C SER A 218 -16.27 -7.76 8.53
N PHE A 219 -16.59 -6.52 8.11
CA PHE A 219 -15.94 -5.32 8.64
C PHE A 219 -15.97 -5.27 10.18
N SER A 220 -17.13 -5.54 10.79
CA SER A 220 -17.30 -5.51 12.25
C SER A 220 -16.49 -6.60 12.94
N THR A 221 -16.48 -7.82 12.40
CA THR A 221 -15.69 -8.93 12.95
C THR A 221 -14.21 -8.57 12.91
N TYR A 222 -13.71 -8.13 11.75
CA TYR A 222 -12.31 -7.74 11.60
C TYR A 222 -11.94 -6.60 12.55
N LEU A 223 -12.80 -5.58 12.66
CA LEU A 223 -12.59 -4.43 13.52
C LEU A 223 -12.52 -4.86 15.00
N VAL A 224 -13.51 -5.59 15.51
CA VAL A 224 -13.52 -6.00 16.93
C VAL A 224 -12.36 -6.93 17.26
N THR A 225 -11.96 -7.80 16.33
CA THR A 225 -10.83 -8.71 16.54
C THR A 225 -9.48 -7.98 16.58
N ASN A 226 -9.27 -6.98 15.74
CA ASN A 226 -7.94 -6.36 15.57
C ASN A 226 -7.81 -4.98 16.23
N PHE A 227 -8.85 -4.15 16.17
CA PHE A 227 -8.80 -2.74 16.56
C PHE A 227 -8.55 -2.52 18.06
N PRO A 228 -9.18 -3.22 19.03
CA PRO A 228 -9.01 -2.89 20.44
C PRO A 228 -7.55 -2.95 20.91
N VAL A 229 -6.82 -3.99 20.51
CA VAL A 229 -5.43 -4.19 20.92
C VAL A 229 -4.45 -3.56 19.94
N LEU A 230 -4.53 -3.92 18.66
CA LEU A 230 -3.52 -3.52 17.67
C LEU A 230 -3.76 -2.11 17.11
N GLY A 231 -4.98 -1.58 17.24
CA GLY A 231 -5.36 -0.26 16.80
C GLY A 231 -5.30 0.74 17.95
N LEU A 232 -6.25 0.64 18.88
CA LEU A 232 -6.43 1.57 19.99
C LEU A 232 -5.30 1.47 21.01
N LEU A 233 -5.12 0.31 21.68
CA LEU A 233 -4.12 0.17 22.73
C LEU A 233 -2.70 0.42 22.20
N LYS A 234 -2.35 -0.12 21.03
CA LYS A 234 -1.06 0.14 20.39
C LYS A 234 -0.84 1.63 20.12
N THR A 235 -1.85 2.36 19.65
CA THR A 235 -1.75 3.81 19.43
C THR A 235 -1.56 4.57 20.74
N LEU A 236 -2.13 4.10 21.84
CA LEU A 236 -1.96 4.73 23.17
C LEU A 236 -0.56 4.47 23.78
N VAL A 237 0.12 3.40 23.35
CA VAL A 237 1.46 3.02 23.85
C VAL A 237 2.58 3.69 23.05
N LEU A 238 2.34 4.05 21.78
CA LEU A 238 3.27 4.77 20.90
C LEU A 238 3.51 6.21 21.37
#